data_AF-A0A1I8BKM4-F1
#
_entry.id   AF-A0A1I8BKM4-F1
#
_cell.length_a   1.000
_cell.length_b   1.000
_cell.length_c   1.000
_cell.angle_alpha   90.00
_cell.angle_beta   90.00
_cell.angle_gamma   90.00
#
_symmetry.space_group_name_H-M   'P 1'
#
loop_
_entity.id
_entity.type
_entity.pdbx_description
1 polymer ?
#
loop_
_entity_poly.entity_id
_entity_poly.type
_entity_poly.pdbx_seq_one_letter_code
_entity_poly.pdbx_strand_id
1 'polypeptide(L)'
;MGLCKCPKRKVTNLFCFEHRVNVCESCLLSNHEACVVQTYLSWLTDSDYDVNCPLCFEPLTIRETLRLKCLHLFHWDCLDARVRQLPDTTAPAGYKCPSCLVCFLAIPWNWCPDE
;
A
#
# COMPACT_ATOMS: atom_id res chain seq x y z
N MET A 1 -14.16 -7.18 -10.77
CA MET A 1 -14.21 -5.71 -10.85
C MET A 1 -15.53 -5.23 -10.27
N GLY A 2 -15.54 -4.15 -9.49
CA GLY A 2 -16.74 -3.63 -8.81
C GLY A 2 -16.90 -2.12 -8.97
N LEU A 3 -18.05 -1.58 -8.57
CA LEU A 3 -18.30 -0.14 -8.56
C LEU A 3 -18.07 0.43 -7.17
N CYS A 4 -17.30 1.52 -7.10
CA CYS A 4 -17.15 2.25 -5.85
C CYS A 4 -18.50 2.88 -5.45
N LYS A 5 -18.82 2.85 -4.14
CA LYS A 5 -20.06 3.42 -3.59
C LYS A 5 -20.09 4.95 -3.55
N CYS A 6 -19.01 5.61 -3.94
CA CYS A 6 -18.94 7.07 -3.99
C CYS A 6 -19.84 7.65 -5.10
N PRO A 7 -20.21 8.93 -5.05
CA PRO A 7 -21.11 9.54 -6.04
C PRO A 7 -20.57 9.44 -7.48
N LYS A 8 -19.25 9.33 -7.65
CA LYS A 8 -18.60 9.17 -8.96
C LYS A 8 -18.81 7.78 -9.58
N ARG A 9 -19.24 6.77 -8.79
CA ARG A 9 -19.53 5.38 -9.22
C ARG A 9 -18.50 4.81 -10.19
N LYS A 10 -17.21 5.04 -9.92
CA LYS A 10 -16.13 4.56 -10.79
C LYS A 10 -15.96 3.04 -10.65
N VAL A 11 -15.73 2.38 -11.78
CA VAL A 11 -15.25 0.98 -11.80
C VAL A 11 -13.88 0.93 -11.16
N THR A 12 -13.67 -0.06 -10.30
CA THR A 12 -12.42 -0.25 -9.56
C THR A 12 -12.18 -1.73 -9.33
N ASN A 13 -10.91 -2.08 -9.19
CA ASN A 13 -10.47 -3.39 -8.72
C ASN A 13 -9.97 -3.36 -7.27
N LEU A 14 -10.03 -2.20 -6.60
CA LEU A 14 -9.60 -2.05 -5.22
C LEU A 14 -10.78 -2.27 -4.27
N PHE A 15 -10.49 -2.93 -3.15
CA PHE A 15 -11.46 -3.30 -2.13
C PHE A 15 -10.88 -3.04 -0.73
N CYS A 16 -11.63 -2.31 0.09
CA CYS A 16 -11.26 -2.07 1.48
C CYS A 16 -11.69 -3.25 2.35
N PHE A 17 -10.74 -3.86 3.04
CA PHE A 17 -10.97 -5.07 3.83
C PHE A 17 -11.72 -4.75 5.13
N GLU A 18 -11.38 -3.62 5.76
CA GLU A 18 -12.06 -3.15 6.98
C GLU A 18 -13.52 -2.80 6.74
N HIS A 19 -13.79 -2.01 5.69
CA HIS A 19 -15.15 -1.52 5.39
C HIS A 19 -15.96 -2.45 4.48
N ARG A 20 -15.31 -3.48 3.90
CA ARG A 20 -15.91 -4.45 2.97
C ARG A 20 -16.64 -3.79 1.79
N VAL A 21 -15.99 -2.80 1.18
CA VAL A 21 -16.53 -2.04 0.03
C VAL A 21 -15.49 -1.85 -1.07
N ASN A 22 -15.97 -1.76 -2.32
CA ASN A 22 -15.14 -1.35 -3.46
C ASN A 22 -14.77 0.14 -3.34
N VAL A 23 -13.49 0.46 -3.55
CA VAL A 23 -12.94 1.80 -3.36
C VAL A 23 -12.29 2.28 -4.65
N CYS A 24 -12.62 3.47 -5.16
CA CYS A 24 -11.90 4.06 -6.29
C CYS A 24 -10.66 4.83 -5.82
N GLU A 25 -9.72 5.13 -6.72
CA GLU A 25 -8.47 5.83 -6.40
C GLU A 25 -8.68 7.16 -5.66
N SER A 26 -9.76 7.89 -5.96
CA SER A 26 -10.08 9.12 -5.22
C SER A 26 -10.48 8.84 -3.77
N CYS A 27 -11.35 7.85 -3.54
CA CYS A 27 -11.77 7.48 -2.20
C CYS A 27 -10.65 6.82 -1.40
N LEU A 28 -9.72 6.16 -2.09
CA LEU A 28 -8.50 5.59 -1.53
C LEU A 28 -7.71 6.64 -0.74
N LEU A 29 -7.53 7.82 -1.34
CA LEU A 29 -6.72 8.90 -0.77
C LEU A 29 -7.49 9.78 0.21
N SER A 30 -8.79 9.98 -0.01
CA SER A 30 -9.55 10.95 0.79
C SER A 30 -10.28 10.35 1.99
N ASN A 31 -10.65 9.07 1.94
CA ASN A 31 -11.54 8.48 2.95
C ASN A 31 -11.06 7.12 3.47
N HIS A 32 -10.02 6.57 2.85
CA HIS A 32 -9.45 5.26 3.16
C HIS A 32 -7.93 5.33 3.21
N GLU A 33 -7.36 6.45 3.67
CA GLU A 33 -5.91 6.70 3.72
C GLU A 33 -5.20 5.69 4.63
N ALA A 34 -5.74 5.45 5.82
CA ALA A 34 -5.21 4.50 6.81
C ALA A 34 -5.82 3.10 6.68
N CYS A 35 -6.75 2.88 5.74
CA CYS A 35 -7.45 1.60 5.66
C CYS A 35 -6.69 0.55 4.86
N VAL A 36 -6.77 -0.71 5.28
CA VAL A 36 -6.22 -1.83 4.51
C VAL A 36 -7.05 -2.04 3.24
N VAL A 37 -6.46 -1.68 2.10
CA VAL A 37 -7.08 -1.81 0.77
C VAL A 37 -6.17 -2.63 -0.13
N GLN A 38 -6.70 -3.71 -0.70
CA GLN A 38 -6.01 -4.54 -1.70
C GLN A 38 -6.92 -4.76 -2.91
N THR A 39 -6.50 -5.64 -3.82
CA THR A 39 -7.35 -6.01 -4.95
C THR A 39 -8.56 -6.83 -4.49
N TYR A 40 -9.66 -6.72 -5.21
CA TYR A 40 -10.85 -7.52 -4.96
C TYR A 40 -10.59 -9.03 -5.11
N LEU A 41 -9.68 -9.42 -6.00
CA LEU A 41 -9.27 -10.82 -6.12
C LEU A 41 -8.54 -11.29 -4.86
N SER A 42 -7.61 -10.49 -4.33
CA SER A 42 -6.95 -10.79 -3.06
C SER A 42 -7.98 -11.03 -1.96
N TRP A 43 -8.99 -10.17 -1.85
CA TRP A 43 -10.07 -10.35 -0.85
C TRP A 43 -10.86 -11.65 -1.01
N LEU A 44 -11.11 -12.10 -2.25
CA LEU A 44 -11.79 -13.36 -2.52
C LEU A 44 -10.92 -14.58 -2.20
N THR A 45 -9.61 -14.46 -2.38
CA THR A 45 -8.65 -15.54 -2.13
C THR A 45 -8.30 -15.65 -0.65
N ASP A 46 -8.01 -14.52 0.00
CA ASP A 46 -7.58 -14.41 1.38
C ASP A 46 -8.15 -13.11 1.97
N SER A 47 -9.12 -13.25 2.88
CA SER A 47 -9.79 -12.11 3.51
C SER A 47 -9.12 -11.65 4.81
N ASP A 48 -8.05 -12.32 5.22
CA ASP A 48 -7.27 -11.94 6.39
C ASP A 48 -6.48 -10.66 6.11
N TYR A 49 -6.38 -9.82 7.14
CA TYR A 49 -5.66 -8.56 7.05
C TYR A 49 -5.12 -8.15 8.41
N ASP A 50 -3.91 -7.61 8.40
CA ASP A 50 -3.29 -7.00 9.57
C ASP A 50 -3.49 -5.48 9.57
N VAL A 51 -3.99 -4.96 10.69
CA VAL A 51 -4.09 -3.51 10.95
C VAL A 51 -2.83 -2.95 11.59
N ASN A 52 -1.81 -3.79 11.77
CA ASN A 52 -0.55 -3.42 12.37
C ASN A 52 0.49 -3.09 11.32
N CYS A 53 1.32 -2.10 11.60
CA CYS A 53 2.46 -1.79 10.75
C CYS A 53 3.43 -2.98 10.77
N PRO A 54 3.80 -3.55 9.61
CA PRO A 54 4.68 -4.74 9.54
C PRO A 54 6.13 -4.46 9.97
N LEU A 55 6.50 -3.19 10.22
CA LEU A 55 7.84 -2.80 10.67
C LEU A 55 7.96 -2.68 12.19
N CYS A 56 6.92 -2.18 12.88
CA CYS A 56 6.94 -1.97 14.33
C CYS A 56 5.88 -2.78 15.09
N PHE A 57 4.99 -3.48 14.38
CA PHE A 57 3.88 -4.28 14.92
C PHE A 57 2.88 -3.49 15.79
N GLU A 58 2.90 -2.16 15.71
CA GLU A 58 1.90 -1.28 16.33
C GLU A 58 0.77 -0.97 15.35
N PRO A 59 -0.47 -0.71 15.82
CA PRO A 59 -1.60 -0.43 14.95
C PRO A 59 -1.38 0.84 14.12
N LEU A 60 -1.76 0.75 12.83
CA LEU A 60 -1.64 1.80 11.81
C LEU A 60 -2.43 3.08 12.15
N THR A 61 -3.32 3.04 13.14
CA THR A 61 -4.11 4.19 13.58
C THR A 61 -3.37 5.11 14.56
N ILE A 62 -2.20 4.71 15.08
CA ILE A 62 -1.49 5.48 16.12
C ILE A 62 -0.72 6.67 15.53
N ARG A 63 -0.11 6.49 14.35
CA ARG A 63 0.77 7.51 13.73
C ARG A 63 0.36 7.76 12.29
N GLU A 64 1.03 8.73 11.67
CA GLU A 64 0.86 8.98 10.24
C GLU A 64 1.28 7.75 9.43
N THR A 65 0.40 7.32 8.52
CA THR A 65 0.64 6.20 7.63
C THR A 65 0.80 6.65 6.21
N LEU A 66 1.62 5.92 5.47
CA LEU A 66 1.77 6.10 4.04
C LEU A 66 1.43 4.79 3.33
N ARG A 67 0.88 4.93 2.13
CA ARG A 67 0.63 3.80 1.25
C ARG A 67 1.60 3.82 0.09
N LEU A 68 2.27 2.70 -0.14
CA LEU A 68 3.10 2.50 -1.32
C LEU A 68 2.25 2.15 -2.54
N LYS A 69 2.82 2.25 -3.75
CA LYS A 69 2.14 1.85 -4.99
C LYS A 69 1.68 0.39 -5.00
N CYS A 70 2.36 -0.47 -4.24
CA CYS A 70 1.98 -1.87 -4.03
C CYS A 70 0.81 -2.07 -3.04
N LEU A 71 0.15 -0.98 -2.60
CA LEU A 71 -0.99 -0.94 -1.67
C LEU A 71 -0.69 -1.27 -0.20
N HIS A 72 0.51 -1.74 0.13
CA HIS A 72 0.91 -1.93 1.53
C HIS A 72 1.02 -0.60 2.29
N LEU A 73 0.55 -0.63 3.54
CA LEU A 73 0.55 0.49 4.49
C LEU A 73 1.68 0.33 5.51
N PHE A 74 2.34 1.45 5.80
CA PHE A 74 3.39 1.54 6.82
C PHE A 74 3.25 2.87 7.55
N HIS A 75 3.78 2.96 8.77
CA HIS A 75 4.02 4.26 9.39
C HIS A 75 5.10 5.02 8.61
N TRP A 76 4.90 6.33 8.46
CA TRP A 76 5.89 7.22 7.84
C TRP A 76 7.26 7.10 8.49
N ASP A 77 7.33 7.23 9.82
CA ASP A 77 8.58 7.14 10.57
C ASP A 77 9.26 5.78 10.41
N CYS A 78 8.49 4.69 10.36
CA CYS A 78 9.05 3.35 10.21
C CYS A 78 9.68 3.16 8.83
N LEU A 79 9.01 3.64 7.77
CA LEU A 79 9.58 3.57 6.43
C LEU A 79 10.78 4.50 6.27
N ASP A 80 10.70 5.73 6.77
CA ASP A 80 11.78 6.71 6.72
C ASP A 80 13.04 6.19 7.45
N ALA A 81 12.87 5.67 8.66
CA ALA A 81 13.96 5.04 9.41
C ALA A 81 14.60 3.88 8.64
N ARG A 82 13.80 3.08 7.93
CA ARG A 82 14.29 1.98 7.10
C ARG A 82 15.05 2.47 5.87
N VAL A 83 14.54 3.50 5.19
CA VAL A 83 15.19 4.12 4.03
C VAL A 83 16.54 4.72 4.43
N ARG A 84 16.63 5.37 5.59
CA ARG A 84 17.90 5.92 6.13
C ARG A 84 18.94 4.86 6.50
N GLN A 85 18.52 3.62 6.76
CA GLN A 85 19.44 2.50 7.01
C GLN A 85 20.06 1.95 5.73
N LEU A 86 19.51 2.28 4.55
CA LEU A 86 20.08 1.85 3.28
C LEU A 86 21.33 2.69 2.98
N PRO A 87 22.41 2.08 2.46
CA PRO A 87 23.62 2.82 2.12
C PRO A 87 23.32 3.88 1.05
N ASP A 88 24.03 5.01 1.06
CA ASP A 88 23.86 6.10 0.08
C ASP A 88 24.12 5.65 -1.38
N THR A 89 24.77 4.49 -1.58
CA THR A 89 24.97 3.85 -2.89
C THR A 89 23.78 3.00 -3.35
N THR A 90 22.66 3.02 -2.63
CA THR A 90 21.48 2.24 -2.98
C THR A 90 20.87 2.79 -4.26
N ALA A 91 21.04 2.04 -5.35
CA ALA A 91 20.39 2.34 -6.61
C ALA A 91 18.87 2.46 -6.43
N PRO A 92 18.14 3.17 -7.30
CA PRO A 92 16.67 3.29 -7.25
C PRO A 92 15.94 1.94 -7.15
N ALA A 93 16.53 0.87 -7.71
CA ALA A 93 16.07 -0.52 -7.63
C ALA A 93 16.19 -1.18 -6.24
N GLY A 94 16.99 -0.61 -5.33
CA GLY A 94 17.19 -1.13 -3.98
C GLY A 94 16.07 -0.74 -3.01
N TYR A 95 15.27 0.26 -3.36
CA TYR A 95 14.13 0.71 -2.55
C TYR A 95 12.92 -0.19 -2.77
N LYS A 96 12.92 -1.30 -2.05
CA LYS A 96 11.90 -2.34 -2.10
C LYS A 96 10.93 -2.23 -0.92
N CYS A 97 9.66 -2.55 -1.19
CA CYS A 97 8.67 -2.71 -0.15
C CYS A 97 9.08 -3.89 0.75
N PRO A 98 9.11 -3.74 2.09
CA PRO A 98 9.52 -4.83 2.97
C PRO A 98 8.52 -6.00 2.99
N SER A 99 7.25 -5.77 2.59
CA SER A 99 6.22 -6.81 2.58
C SER A 99 6.21 -7.66 1.30
N CYS A 100 6.40 -7.04 0.12
CA CYS A 100 6.33 -7.76 -1.16
C CYS A 100 7.61 -7.70 -2.00
N LEU A 101 8.66 -7.04 -1.51
CA LEU A 101 9.95 -6.87 -2.18
C LEU A 101 9.89 -6.17 -3.56
N VAL A 102 8.74 -5.58 -3.92
CA VAL A 102 8.54 -4.78 -5.14
C VAL A 102 9.14 -3.39 -4.95
N CYS A 103 9.84 -2.88 -5.97
CA CYS A 103 10.44 -1.55 -5.96
C CYS A 103 9.37 -0.45 -5.95
N PHE A 104 9.44 0.48 -5.00
CA PHE A 104 8.45 1.56 -4.89
C PHE A 104 8.94 2.90 -5.47
N LEU A 105 10.25 3.07 -5.70
CA LEU A 105 10.88 4.30 -6.19
C LEU A 105 11.15 4.31 -7.70
N ALA A 106 10.34 3.61 -8.50
CA ALA A 106 10.52 3.47 -9.95
C ALA A 106 10.61 4.83 -10.70
N ILE A 107 11.82 5.38 -10.78
CA ILE A 107 12.28 6.41 -11.71
C ILE A 107 13.75 6.08 -11.99
N PRO A 108 14.18 5.83 -13.25
CA PRO A 108 13.42 5.52 -14.46
C PRO A 108 13.08 4.01 -14.59
N TRP A 109 12.02 3.73 -15.36
CA TRP A 109 11.35 2.44 -15.63
C TRP A 109 12.21 1.24 -16.05
N ASN A 110 13.54 1.38 -16.13
CA ASN A 110 14.45 0.39 -16.68
C ASN A 110 15.26 -0.40 -15.61
N TRP A 111 14.97 -0.17 -14.33
CA TRP A 111 15.76 -0.69 -13.20
C TRP A 111 15.02 -1.68 -12.30
N CYS A 112 13.75 -1.96 -12.59
CA CYS A 112 13.06 -3.08 -11.98
C CYS A 112 13.06 -4.19 -13.04
N PRO A 113 13.85 -5.27 -12.90
CA PRO A 113 13.63 -6.43 -13.74
C PRO A 113 12.21 -6.92 -13.43
N ASP A 114 11.32 -6.80 -14.43
CA ASP A 114 10.15 -7.66 -14.54
C ASP A 114 10.72 -9.08 -14.58
N GLU A 115 10.32 -9.91 -13.63
CA GLU A 115 10.60 -11.35 -13.70
C GLU A 115 9.97 -11.95 -14.96
#